data_AF-A0A1C2IP22-F1
#
_entry.id   AF-A0A1C2IP22-F1
#
_cell.length_a   1.000
_cell.length_b   1.000
_cell.length_c   1.000
_cell.angle_alpha   90.00
_cell.angle_beta   90.00
_cell.angle_gamma   90.00
#
_symmetry.space_group_name_H-M   'P 1'
#
loop_
_entity.id
_entity.type
_entity.pdbx_description
1 polymer ?
#
loop_
_entity_poly.entity_id
_entity_poly.type
_entity_poly.pdbx_seq_one_letter_code
_entity_poly.pdbx_strand_id
1 'polypeptide(L)'
;MQDSILTLAELETLGVAFVVLGHIDMRTPMGYMMAHLLSAVAEFEREFIREHDRSGLVNATPKKRAWVAPARSRGKWTRACL
;
A
#
# COMPACT_ATOMS: atom_id res chain seq x y z
N MET A 1 -8.43 7.29 3.30
CA MET A 1 -9.27 6.20 2.75
C MET A 1 -9.12 5.06 3.72
N GLN A 2 -10.11 4.92 4.61
CA GLN A 2 -10.07 4.16 5.86
C GLN A 2 -10.14 2.64 5.62
N ASP A 3 -9.22 2.11 4.83
CA ASP A 3 -9.28 0.73 4.32
C ASP A 3 -9.25 -0.30 5.46
N SER A 4 -8.51 -0.01 6.54
CA SER A 4 -8.39 -0.91 7.70
C SER A 4 -9.64 -0.94 8.59
N ILE A 5 -10.42 0.14 8.66
CA ILE A 5 -11.68 0.16 9.45
C ILE A 5 -12.80 -0.51 8.67
N LEU A 6 -12.88 -0.24 7.36
CA LEU A 6 -13.90 -0.85 6.50
C LEU A 6 -13.74 -2.37 6.48
N THR A 7 -12.51 -2.86 6.37
CA THR A 7 -12.22 -4.31 6.44
C THR A 7 -12.53 -4.90 7.81
N LEU A 8 -12.27 -4.17 8.91
CA LEU A 8 -12.65 -4.63 10.26
C LEU A 8 -14.18 -4.74 10.41
N ALA A 9 -14.93 -3.76 9.90
CA ALA A 9 -16.38 -3.79 9.91
C ALA A 9 -16.93 -4.95 9.05
N GLU A 10 -16.35 -5.19 7.88
CA GLU A 10 -16.69 -6.35 7.04
C GLU A 10 -16.45 -7.67 7.78
N LEU A 11 -15.30 -7.82 8.46
CA LEU A 11 -15.01 -9.01 9.28
C LEU A 11 -16.02 -9.18 10.42
N GLU A 12 -16.45 -8.08 11.05
CA GLU A 12 -17.47 -8.11 12.10
C GLU A 12 -18.83 -8.57 11.54
N THR A 13 -19.23 -8.12 10.35
CA THR A 13 -20.46 -8.62 9.71
C THR A 13 -20.44 -10.12 9.40
N LEU A 14 -19.24 -10.68 9.21
CA LEU A 14 -19.02 -12.12 9.01
C LEU A 14 -18.87 -12.89 10.32
N GLY A 15 -18.95 -12.20 11.47
CA GLY A 15 -18.76 -12.80 12.80
C GLY A 15 -17.31 -13.18 13.12
N VAL A 16 -16.34 -12.62 12.39
CA VAL A 16 -14.91 -12.90 12.56
C VAL A 16 -14.30 -11.93 13.56
N ALA A 17 -13.75 -12.46 14.65
CA ALA A 17 -13.02 -11.70 15.63
C ALA A 17 -11.60 -11.38 15.14
N PHE A 18 -11.26 -10.10 15.01
CA PHE A 18 -9.88 -9.68 14.76
C PHE A 18 -9.17 -9.39 16.08
N VAL A 19 -8.18 -10.23 16.42
CA VAL A 19 -7.40 -10.09 17.66
C VAL A 19 -5.93 -10.18 17.32
N VAL A 20 -5.16 -9.20 17.76
CA VAL A 20 -3.70 -9.26 17.71
C VAL A 20 -3.23 -9.92 19.01
N LEU A 21 -2.74 -11.16 18.89
CA LEU A 21 -2.26 -11.97 20.01
C LEU A 21 -1.28 -11.16 20.89
N GLY A 22 -1.62 -11.02 22.17
CA GLY A 22 -0.79 -10.37 23.18
C GLY A 22 -0.87 -8.83 23.24
N HIS A 23 -1.65 -8.19 22.37
CA HIS A 23 -1.67 -6.73 22.27
C HIS A 23 -3.07 -6.12 22.32
N ILE A 24 -3.89 -6.33 21.28
CA ILE A 24 -5.11 -5.55 21.06
C ILE A 24 -6.25 -6.49 20.64
N ASP A 25 -7.34 -6.47 21.39
CA ASP A 25 -8.62 -7.07 21.00
C ASP A 25 -9.50 -5.99 20.35
N MET A 26 -9.67 -6.06 19.02
CA MET A 26 -10.42 -5.07 18.26
C MET A 26 -11.95 -5.19 18.42
N ARG A 27 -12.44 -6.15 19.21
CA ARG A 27 -13.87 -6.23 19.59
C ARG A 27 -14.21 -5.35 20.79
N THR A 28 -13.20 -4.89 21.52
CA THR A 28 -13.41 -4.00 22.67
C THR A 28 -13.57 -2.56 22.18
N PRO A 29 -14.35 -1.70 22.87
CA PRO A 29 -14.45 -0.28 22.52
C PRO A 29 -13.08 0.42 22.44
N MET A 30 -12.15 0.02 23.32
CA MET A 30 -10.76 0.50 23.29
C MET A 30 -9.99 0.05 22.05
N GLY A 31 -10.11 -1.23 21.67
CA GLY A 31 -9.48 -1.75 20.45
C GLY A 31 -10.05 -1.13 19.18
N TYR A 32 -11.35 -0.84 19.17
CA TYR A 32 -12.02 -0.13 18.07
C TYR A 32 -11.49 1.30 17.92
N MET A 33 -11.32 2.03 19.03
CA MET A 33 -10.71 3.36 19.02
C MET A 33 -9.23 3.30 18.56
N MET A 34 -8.49 2.28 19.00
CA MET A 34 -7.11 2.09 18.58
C MET A 34 -6.98 1.78 17.08
N ALA A 35 -7.90 0.97 16.53
CA ALA A 35 -7.97 0.70 15.10
C ALA A 35 -8.20 1.98 14.28
N HIS A 36 -9.01 2.92 14.79
CA HIS A 36 -9.20 4.23 14.17
C HIS A 36 -7.92 5.08 14.19
N LEU A 37 -7.24 5.14 15.34
CA LEU A 37 -5.99 5.87 15.47
C LEU A 37 -4.92 5.31 14.53
N LEU A 38 -4.73 3.99 14.53
CA LEU A 38 -3.76 3.30 13.68
C LEU A 38 -4.09 3.49 12.19
N SER A 39 -5.37 3.51 11.83
CA SER A 39 -5.79 3.80 10.45
C SER A 39 -5.41 5.22 10.03
N ALA A 40 -5.63 6.21 10.91
CA ALA A 40 -5.21 7.59 10.64
C ALA A 40 -3.68 7.71 10.49
N VAL A 41 -2.91 7.00 11.33
CA VAL A 41 -1.45 6.94 11.22
C VAL A 41 -1.01 6.27 9.92
N ALA A 42 -1.62 5.15 9.52
CA ALA A 42 -1.29 4.47 8.27
C ALA A 42 -1.57 5.35 7.04
N GLU A 43 -2.65 6.13 7.07
CA GLU A 43 -2.94 7.12 6.03
C GLU A 43 -1.89 8.23 5.99
N PHE A 44 -1.51 8.75 7.16
CA PHE A 44 -0.44 9.73 7.28
C PHE A 44 0.90 9.19 6.75
N GLU A 45 1.29 7.99 7.16
CA GLU A 45 2.54 7.35 6.72
C GLU A 45 2.57 7.16 5.21
N ARG A 46 1.46 6.76 4.59
CA ARG A 46 1.37 6.63 3.13
C ARG A 46 1.69 7.95 2.42
N GLU A 47 1.16 9.06 2.93
CA GLU A 47 1.42 10.37 2.33
C GLU A 47 2.81 10.90 2.69
N PHE A 48 3.29 10.65 3.90
CA PHE A 48 4.63 11.00 4.36
C PHE A 48 5.71 10.29 3.55
N ILE A 49 5.56 8.99 3.29
CA ILE A 49 6.50 8.20 2.46
C ILE A 49 6.52 8.73 1.02
N ARG A 50 5.36 9.06 0.44
CA ARG A 50 5.29 9.64 -0.92
C ARG A 50 6.04 10.95 -1.03
N GLU A 51 5.90 11.81 -0.03
CA GLU A 51 6.57 13.11 -0.03
C GLU A 51 8.08 12.96 0.23
N HIS A 52 8.47 12.04 1.12
CA HIS A 52 9.86 11.68 1.34
C HIS A 52 10.53 11.19 0.05
N ASP A 53 9.90 10.25 -0.66
CA ASP A 53 10.45 9.69 -1.90
C ASP A 53 10.50 10.73 -3.02
N ARG A 54 9.51 11.61 -3.13
CA ARG A 54 9.53 12.73 -4.07
C ARG A 54 10.72 13.67 -3.81
N SER A 55 10.96 14.03 -2.55
CA SER A 55 12.10 14.86 -2.16
C SER A 55 13.43 14.19 -2.48
N GLY A 56 13.53 12.87 -2.26
CA GLY A 56 14.70 12.06 -2.60
C GLY A 56 14.93 11.96 -4.11
N LEU A 57 13.88 11.78 -4.91
CA LEU A 57 13.96 11.74 -6.38
C LEU A 57 14.38 13.09 -6.98
N VAL A 58 13.90 14.21 -6.43
CA VAL A 58 14.29 15.56 -6.87
C VAL A 58 15.76 15.82 -6.56
N ASN A 59 16.23 15.46 -5.36
CA ASN A 59 17.62 15.64 -4.96
C ASN A 59 18.59 14.69 -5.70
N ALA A 60 18.12 13.50 -6.10
CA ALA A 60 18.90 12.51 -6.85
C ALA A 60 18.97 12.76 -8.37
N THR A 61 18.42 13.88 -8.88
CA THR A 61 18.44 14.16 -10.33
C THR A 61 19.71 14.90 -10.78
N PRO A 62 20.69 14.16 -11.33
CA PRO A 62 21.26 14.53 -12.62
C PRO A 62 21.01 13.39 -13.61
N LYS A 63 20.23 13.68 -14.66
CA LYS A 63 19.76 12.78 -15.75
C LYS A 63 18.58 11.87 -15.37
N LYS A 64 17.40 12.33 -15.80
CA LYS A 64 16.14 11.58 -15.85
C LYS A 64 16.31 10.27 -16.64
N ARG A 65 16.53 9.16 -15.96
CA ARG A 65 16.24 7.83 -16.51
C ARG A 65 14.86 7.43 -16.03
N ALA A 66 13.90 7.42 -16.94
CA ALA A 66 12.55 7.02 -16.62
C ALA A 66 12.53 5.51 -16.33
N TRP A 67 12.14 5.13 -15.12
CA TRP A 67 11.87 3.74 -14.74
C TRP A 67 10.52 3.31 -15.31
N VAL A 68 10.41 3.36 -16.64
CA VAL A 68 9.28 2.78 -17.35
C VAL A 68 9.65 1.34 -17.66
N ALA A 69 8.67 0.44 -17.59
CA ALA A 69 8.86 -0.93 -18.05
C ALA A 69 9.49 -0.91 -19.46
N PRO A 70 10.54 -1.71 -19.72
CA PRO A 70 11.21 -1.72 -21.01
C PRO A 70 10.20 -2.08 -22.11
N ALA A 71 10.24 -1.35 -23.23
CA ALA A 71 9.39 -1.64 -24.37
C ALA A 71 9.63 -3.08 -24.85
N ARG A 72 8.61 -3.94 -24.73
CA ARG A 72 8.67 -5.33 -25.17
C ARG A 72 8.89 -5.35 -26.69
N SER A 73 10.04 -5.83 -27.18
CA SER A 73 10.28 -5.97 -28.62
C SER A 73 9.34 -7.05 -29.19
N ARG A 74 8.29 -6.66 -29.90
CA ARG A 74 7.50 -7.62 -30.70
C ARG A 74 8.40 -8.19 -31.81
N GLY A 75 8.36 -9.51 -31.93
CA GLY A 75 9.38 -10.34 -32.60
C GLY A 75 9.68 -10.00 -34.05
N LYS A 76 10.96 -10.11 -34.40
CA LYS A 76 11.50 -10.13 -35.76
C LYS A 76 11.95 -11.56 -36.07
N TRP A 77 10.98 -12.44 -36.33
CA TRP A 77 11.22 -13.86 -36.66
C TRP A 77 10.42 -14.31 -37.89
N THR A 78 10.30 -13.47 -38.92
CA THR A 78 9.56 -13.83 -40.16
C THR A 78 10.40 -13.87 -41.43
N ARG A 79 11.73 -14.10 -41.35
CA ARG A 79 12.56 -14.35 -42.56
C ARG A 79 13.60 -15.46 -42.41
N ALA A 80 13.28 -16.55 -41.71
CA ALA A 80 14.16 -17.70 -41.58
C ALA A 80 13.55 -19.06 -42.02
N CYS A 81 12.38 -19.06 -42.66
CA CYS A 81 11.94 -20.21 -43.47
C CYS A 81 11.93 -19.77 -44.94
N LEU A 82 13.12 -19.73 -45.51
CA LEU A 82 13.36 -20.26 -46.85
C LEU A 82 13.43 -21.78 -46.73
#